data_AF-A0A2N0QY27-F1
#
_entry.id   AF-A0A2N0QY27-F1
#
_cell.length_a   1.000
_cell.length_b   1.000
_cell.length_c   1.000
_cell.angle_alpha   90.00
_cell.angle_beta   90.00
_cell.angle_gamma   90.00
#
_symmetry.space_group_name_H-M   'P 1'
#
loop_
_entity.id
_entity.type
_entity.pdbx_description
1 polymer ?
#
loop_
_entity_poly.entity_id
_entity_poly.type
_entity_poly.pdbx_seq_one_letter_code
_entity_poly.pdbx_strand_id
1 'polypeptide(L)'
;MEEVHNYPFDPVIKFKQPGRSFSYKIIKEGTYPNKSSLVYTLPPNKYRIPDNYVVETTWGRSTNQCTVQCIINYNDSKPVFQICFGKYFEYKVSSVKTATDAANLFHKVCILK
;
A
#
# COMPACT_ATOMS: atom_id res chain seq x y z
N MET A 1 13.49 13.70 2.91
CA MET A 1 12.21 12.99 2.71
C MET A 1 11.18 13.79 3.46
N GLU A 2 10.15 14.26 2.76
CA GLU A 2 9.11 15.10 3.34
C GLU A 2 7.75 14.46 3.04
N GLU A 3 6.96 14.27 4.08
CA GLU A 3 5.57 13.84 4.00
C GLU A 3 4.68 15.05 4.32
N VAL A 4 3.72 15.35 3.44
CA VAL A 4 2.84 16.51 3.53
C VAL A 4 1.40 16.04 3.44
N HIS A 5 0.62 16.25 4.51
CA HIS A 5 -0.80 15.88 4.57
C HIS A 5 -1.57 16.74 5.60
N ASN A 6 -2.91 16.74 5.48
CA ASN A 6 -3.83 17.30 6.48
C ASN A 6 -4.81 16.24 7.01
N TYR A 7 -4.33 15.00 7.11
CA TYR A 7 -5.11 13.87 7.63
C TYR A 7 -5.60 14.13 9.08
N PRO A 8 -6.87 13.83 9.45
CA PRO A 8 -7.88 13.10 8.68
C PRO A 8 -8.80 13.98 7.78
N PHE A 9 -8.60 15.29 7.70
CA PHE A 9 -9.46 16.18 6.90
C PHE A 9 -9.26 16.01 5.39
N ASP A 10 -8.03 15.72 4.96
CA ASP A 10 -7.70 15.32 3.58
C ASP A 10 -7.11 13.89 3.60
N PRO A 11 -7.74 12.90 2.93
CA PRO A 11 -7.23 11.54 2.87
C PRO A 11 -6.00 11.37 1.99
N VAL A 12 -5.58 12.39 1.23
CA VAL A 12 -4.43 12.33 0.34
C VAL A 12 -3.14 12.69 1.09
N ILE A 13 -2.21 11.75 1.10
CA ILE A 13 -0.86 11.95 1.61
C ILE A 13 0.09 12.11 0.44
N LYS A 14 0.89 13.19 0.46
CA LYS A 14 1.89 13.49 -0.56
C LYS A 14 3.27 13.28 0.01
N PHE A 15 4.11 12.65 -0.79
CA PHE A 15 5.46 12.32 -0.41
C PHE A 15 6.45 12.88 -1.41
N LYS A 16 7.48 13.58 -0.89
CA LYS A 16 8.50 14.25 -1.69
C LYS A 16 9.89 13.77 -1.31
N GLN A 17 10.63 13.38 -2.34
CA GLN A 17 12.07 13.12 -2.31
C GLN A 17 12.74 13.82 -3.50
N PRO A 18 14.03 14.14 -3.44
CA PRO A 18 14.75 14.69 -4.58
C PRO A 18 14.55 13.81 -5.83
N GLY A 19 14.00 14.39 -6.90
CA GLY A 19 13.74 13.71 -8.17
C GLY A 19 12.55 12.73 -8.19
N ARG A 20 11.83 12.54 -7.08
CA ARG A 20 10.66 11.63 -7.02
C ARG A 20 9.60 12.15 -6.07
N SER A 21 8.37 12.21 -6.55
CA SER A 21 7.19 12.40 -5.71
C SER A 21 6.17 11.31 -5.99
N PHE A 22 5.42 10.94 -4.97
CA PHE A 22 4.25 10.09 -5.11
C PHE A 22 3.19 10.53 -4.11
N SER A 23 1.96 10.10 -4.37
CA SER A 23 0.84 10.33 -3.47
C SER A 23 0.00 9.08 -3.36
N TYR A 24 -0.63 8.91 -2.22
CA TYR A 24 -1.65 7.89 -2.03
C TYR A 24 -2.84 8.49 -1.27
N LYS A 25 -4.01 7.93 -1.51
CA LYS A 25 -5.26 8.29 -0.85
C LYS A 25 -5.65 7.17 0.09
N ILE A 26 -5.87 7.50 1.35
CA ILE A 26 -6.43 6.55 2.32
C ILE A 26 -7.91 6.34 1.99
N ILE A 27 -8.27 5.11 1.64
CA ILE A 27 -9.66 4.70 1.38
C ILE A 27 -10.29 4.13 2.65
N LYS A 28 -9.50 3.37 3.42
CA LYS A 28 -9.91 2.78 4.69
C LYS A 28 -8.72 2.68 5.64
N GLU A 29 -8.85 3.23 6.85
CA GLU A 29 -7.79 3.19 7.88
C GLU A 29 -7.55 1.79 8.46
N GLY A 30 -8.60 0.97 8.48
CA GLY A 30 -8.53 -0.32 9.14
C GLY A 30 -8.55 -0.21 10.66
N THR A 31 -8.22 -1.31 11.33
CA THR A 31 -8.12 -1.39 12.80
C THR A 31 -6.86 -2.13 13.21
N TYR A 32 -6.30 -1.81 14.38
CA TYR A 32 -5.14 -2.53 14.86
C TYR A 32 -5.56 -3.87 15.49
N PRO A 33 -4.94 -4.99 15.12
CA PRO A 33 -5.18 -6.28 15.77
C PRO A 33 -4.84 -6.26 17.26
N ASN A 34 -5.31 -7.29 17.97
CA ASN A 34 -4.94 -7.53 19.36
C ASN A 34 -3.42 -7.64 19.53
N LYS A 35 -2.92 -7.31 20.73
CA LYS A 35 -1.48 -7.20 21.04
C LYS A 35 -0.68 -8.46 20.68
N SER A 36 -1.27 -9.66 20.80
CA SER A 36 -0.64 -10.94 20.46
C SER A 36 -0.39 -11.14 18.95
N SER A 37 -1.08 -10.39 18.10
CA SER A 37 -1.00 -10.49 16.63
C SER A 37 -0.50 -9.19 15.99
N LEU A 38 -0.21 -8.16 16.77
CA LEU A 38 0.20 -6.85 16.28
C LEU A 38 1.61 -6.90 15.68
N VAL A 39 1.73 -6.59 14.39
CA VAL A 39 3.01 -6.52 13.67
C VAL A 39 3.41 -5.07 13.44
N TYR A 40 4.71 -4.83 13.26
CA TYR A 40 5.30 -3.50 13.08
C TYR A 40 6.14 -3.42 11.80
N THR A 41 6.25 -2.22 11.23
CA THR A 41 7.20 -1.92 10.15
C THR A 41 8.65 -2.03 10.63
N LEU A 42 9.57 -2.21 9.67
CA LEU A 42 11.00 -2.26 9.95
C LEU A 42 11.56 -0.88 10.37
N PRO A 43 12.68 -0.84 11.13
CA PRO A 43 13.38 0.41 11.47
C PRO A 43 13.73 1.28 10.25
N PRO A 44 13.94 2.61 10.42
CA PRO A 44 14.08 3.32 11.69
C PRO A 44 12.77 3.56 12.43
N ASN A 45 11.65 3.65 11.72
CA ASN A 45 10.34 3.91 12.32
C ASN A 45 9.54 2.60 12.45
N LYS A 46 9.10 2.26 13.66
CA LYS A 46 8.32 1.04 13.96
C LYS A 46 6.83 1.37 14.09
N TYR A 47 6.15 1.53 12.96
CA TYR A 47 4.71 1.77 12.93
C TYR A 47 3.93 0.47 13.06
N ARG A 48 2.80 0.52 13.77
CA ARG A 48 1.86 -0.60 13.85
C ARG A 48 1.22 -0.84 12.48
N ILE A 49 1.05 -2.10 12.10
CA ILE A 49 0.41 -2.47 10.83
C ILE A 49 -1.09 -2.73 11.08
N PRO A 50 -2.00 -1.92 10.51
CA PRO A 50 -3.45 -2.13 10.63
C PRO A 50 -3.94 -3.31 9.78
N ASP A 51 -5.04 -3.90 10.23
CA ASP A 51 -5.88 -4.83 9.47
C ASP A 51 -6.94 -4.08 8.68
N ASN A 52 -7.37 -4.61 7.53
CA ASN A 52 -8.35 -4.01 6.64
C ASN A 52 -7.99 -2.58 6.16
N TYR A 53 -6.69 -2.28 6.05
CA TYR A 53 -6.20 -1.00 5.55
C TYR A 53 -6.19 -0.99 4.03
N VAL A 54 -6.72 0.08 3.43
CA VAL A 54 -6.83 0.24 1.98
C VAL A 54 -6.34 1.62 1.60
N VAL A 55 -5.37 1.67 0.69
CA VAL A 55 -4.94 2.89 0.02
C VAL A 55 -5.04 2.75 -1.47
N GLU A 56 -5.36 3.85 -2.12
CA GLU A 56 -5.32 3.98 -3.57
C GLU A 56 -4.10 4.81 -3.96
N THR A 57 -3.37 4.35 -4.96
CA THR A 57 -2.24 5.08 -5.51
C THR A 57 -2.12 4.83 -7.00
N THR A 58 -1.15 5.49 -7.63
CA THR A 58 -0.85 5.30 -9.04
C THR A 58 0.50 4.62 -9.20
N TRP A 59 0.61 3.79 -10.23
CA TRP A 59 1.82 3.07 -10.58
C TRP A 59 2.20 3.31 -12.03
N GLY A 60 3.50 3.42 -12.32
CA GLY A 60 4.00 3.74 -13.66
C GLY A 60 4.30 5.23 -13.84
N ARG A 61 4.56 5.64 -15.08
CA ARG A 61 4.91 7.03 -15.43
C ARG A 61 4.12 7.48 -16.65
N SER A 62 3.81 8.78 -16.69
CA SER A 62 3.17 9.45 -17.82
C SER A 62 1.93 8.67 -18.30
N THR A 63 1.80 8.38 -19.59
CA THR A 63 0.65 7.71 -20.21
C THR A 63 0.47 6.25 -19.78
N ASN A 64 1.51 5.61 -19.23
CA ASN A 64 1.44 4.22 -18.76
C ASN A 64 1.12 4.12 -17.27
N GLN A 65 0.56 5.19 -16.69
CA GLN A 65 0.13 5.20 -15.31
C GLN A 65 -1.17 4.42 -15.15
N CYS A 66 -1.23 3.55 -14.14
CA CYS A 66 -2.45 2.86 -13.75
C CYS A 66 -2.76 3.12 -12.28
N THR A 67 -4.05 3.15 -11.95
CA THR A 67 -4.51 3.22 -10.56
C THR A 67 -4.53 1.82 -9.96
N VAL A 68 -4.02 1.70 -8.73
CA VAL A 68 -3.98 0.45 -7.98
C VAL A 68 -4.48 0.68 -6.57
N GLN A 69 -5.04 -0.36 -5.97
CA GLN A 69 -5.36 -0.38 -4.54
C GLN A 69 -4.41 -1.33 -3.82
N CYS A 70 -3.70 -0.79 -2.83
CA CYS A 70 -2.90 -1.58 -1.92
C CYS A 70 -3.72 -1.87 -0.67
N ILE A 71 -3.81 -3.15 -0.31
CA ILE A 71 -4.63 -3.64 0.79
C ILE A 71 -3.75 -4.42 1.76
N ILE A 72 -3.96 -4.19 3.06
CA ILE A 72 -3.40 -5.01 4.12
C ILE A 72 -4.55 -5.64 4.88
N ASN A 73 -4.60 -6.97 4.88
CA ASN A 73 -5.53 -7.76 5.68
C ASN A 73 -4.74 -8.72 6.57
N TYR A 74 -5.29 -9.13 7.69
CA TYR A 74 -4.73 -10.17 8.54
C TYR A 74 -5.39 -11.51 8.24
N ASN A 75 -4.55 -12.51 7.96
CA ASN A 75 -4.95 -13.91 7.89
C ASN A 75 -4.11 -14.71 8.89
N ASP A 76 -4.75 -15.52 9.73
CA ASP A 76 -4.10 -16.28 10.80
C ASP A 76 -3.09 -15.44 11.62
N SER A 77 -3.55 -14.26 12.08
CA SER A 77 -2.76 -13.31 12.86
C SER A 77 -1.52 -12.73 12.16
N LYS A 78 -1.40 -12.86 10.83
CA LYS A 78 -0.30 -12.31 10.04
C LYS A 78 -0.80 -11.39 8.92
N PRO A 79 -0.11 -10.27 8.65
CA PRO A 79 -0.49 -9.39 7.56
C PRO A 79 -0.23 -10.04 6.19
N VAL A 80 -1.19 -9.86 5.30
CA VAL A 80 -1.14 -10.21 3.88
C VAL A 80 -1.22 -8.91 3.10
N PHE A 81 -0.19 -8.64 2.31
CA PHE A 81 -0.05 -7.45 1.49
C PHE A 81 -0.58 -7.74 0.09
N GLN A 82 -1.53 -6.97 -0.38
CA GLN A 82 -2.20 -7.19 -1.66
C GLN A 82 -2.15 -5.94 -2.52
N ILE A 83 -2.06 -6.12 -3.83
CA ILE A 83 -2.19 -5.05 -4.82
C ILE A 83 -3.27 -5.48 -5.79
N CYS A 84 -4.39 -4.75 -5.81
CA CYS A 84 -5.47 -4.92 -6.76
C CYS A 84 -5.32 -3.90 -7.89
N PHE A 85 -5.56 -4.33 -9.12
CA PHE A 85 -5.32 -3.56 -10.34
C PHE A 85 -6.25 -4.02 -11.47
N GLY A 86 -6.29 -3.28 -12.57
CA GLY A 86 -7.29 -3.44 -13.63
C GLY A 86 -8.32 -2.32 -13.58
N LYS A 87 -9.21 -2.27 -14.57
CA LYS A 87 -10.16 -1.15 -14.73
C LYS A 87 -11.14 -1.05 -13.54
N TYR A 88 -11.42 -2.18 -12.91
CA TYR A 88 -12.32 -2.35 -11.78
C TYR A 88 -11.65 -3.10 -10.62
N PHE A 89 -10.32 -3.05 -10.53
CA PHE A 89 -9.52 -3.77 -9.53
C PHE A 89 -9.76 -5.30 -9.53
N GLU A 90 -10.07 -5.86 -10.69
CA GLU A 90 -10.43 -7.26 -10.90
C GLU A 90 -9.25 -8.24 -10.78
N TYR A 91 -8.02 -7.75 -10.95
CA TYR A 91 -6.80 -8.54 -10.81
C TYR A 91 -6.13 -8.25 -9.47
N LYS A 92 -5.46 -9.26 -8.90
CA LYS A 92 -4.76 -9.13 -7.63
C LYS A 92 -3.47 -9.93 -7.61
N VAL A 93 -2.44 -9.35 -7.02
CA VAL A 93 -1.29 -10.11 -6.49
C VAL A 93 -1.26 -9.98 -4.97
N SER A 94 -0.70 -10.97 -4.29
CA SER A 94 -0.61 -10.99 -2.84
C SER A 94 0.72 -11.57 -2.36
N SER A 95 1.22 -11.05 -1.24
CA SER A 95 2.36 -11.58 -0.52
C SER A 95 2.06 -11.69 0.97
N VAL A 96 2.44 -12.82 1.55
CA VAL A 96 2.48 -13.02 3.01
C VAL A 96 3.83 -12.63 3.62
N LYS A 97 4.78 -12.17 2.79
CA LYS A 97 6.15 -11.83 3.20
C LYS A 97 6.26 -10.35 3.54
N THR A 98 6.08 -9.48 2.55
CA THR A 98 6.22 -8.03 2.70
C THR A 98 5.44 -7.26 1.63
N ALA A 99 5.19 -5.97 1.86
CA ALA A 99 4.68 -5.06 0.85
C ALA A 99 5.61 -4.97 -0.38
N THR A 100 6.92 -4.99 -0.19
CA THR A 100 7.91 -4.97 -1.28
C THR A 100 7.82 -6.21 -2.16
N ASP A 101 7.61 -7.39 -1.56
CA ASP A 101 7.43 -8.64 -2.31
C ASP A 101 6.14 -8.59 -3.15
N ALA A 102 5.02 -8.09 -2.59
CA ALA A 102 3.80 -7.85 -3.35
C ALA A 102 4.01 -6.87 -4.52
N ALA A 103 4.73 -5.77 -4.29
CA ALA A 103 5.07 -4.81 -5.34
C ALA A 103 5.94 -5.42 -6.45
N ASN A 104 6.91 -6.27 -6.09
CA ASN A 104 7.73 -6.99 -7.06
C ASN A 104 6.92 -7.99 -7.89
N LEU A 105 5.96 -8.70 -7.28
CA LEU A 105 5.03 -9.57 -8.00
C LEU A 105 4.18 -8.76 -8.97
N PHE A 106 3.63 -7.63 -8.52
CA PHE A 106 2.85 -6.74 -9.36
C PHE A 106 3.68 -6.21 -10.54
N HIS A 107 4.90 -5.75 -10.28
CA HIS A 107 5.79 -5.23 -11.31
C HIS A 107 6.09 -6.26 -12.41
N LYS A 108 6.32 -7.53 -12.04
CA LYS A 108 6.50 -8.63 -13.00
C LYS A 108 5.27 -8.84 -13.87
N VAL A 109 4.07 -8.79 -13.30
CA VAL A 109 2.82 -8.94 -14.05
C VAL A 109 2.57 -7.74 -14.96
N CYS A 110 2.95 -6.53 -14.56
CA CYS A 110 2.80 -5.32 -15.36
C CYS A 110 3.79 -5.19 -16.51
N ILE A 111 5.02 -5.70 -16.39
CA ILE A 111 6.00 -5.67 -17.49
C ILE A 111 5.65 -6.70 -18.58
N LEU A 112 4.97 -7.78 -18.21
CA LEU A 112 4.58 -8.85 -19.13
C LEU A 112 3.27 -8.57 -19.90
N LYS A 113 2.67 -7.38 -19.72
CA LYS A 113 1.51 -6.91 -20.47
C LYS A 113 1.93 -5.78 -21.40
#